data_AF-A0A2G9XMZ5-F1
#
_entry.id   AF-A0A2G9XMZ5-F1
#
_cell.length_a   1.000
_cell.length_b   1.000
_cell.length_c   1.000
_cell.angle_alpha   90.00
_cell.angle_beta   90.00
_cell.angle_gamma   90.00
#
_symmetry.space_group_name_H-M   'P 1'
#
loop_
_entity.id
_entity.type
_entity.pdbx_description
1 polymer ?
#
loop_
_entity_poly.entity_id
_entity_poly.type
_entity_poly.pdbx_seq_one_letter_code
_entity_poly.pdbx_strand_id
1 'polypeptide(L)' 'MREIKTDDIIKAVAHLFEHSCHYLPEDVVAALKQARGREKSPVCRDVLDRILKNVEISAKEQIPLCQ' A
#
# COMPACT_ATOMS: atom_id res chain seq x y z
N MET A 1 -5.16 -12.82 34.80
CA MET A 1 -5.86 -12.81 33.49
C MET A 1 -5.98 -11.36 33.05
N ARG A 2 -5.68 -11.02 31.80
CA ARG A 2 -5.89 -9.66 31.27
C ARG A 2 -7.24 -9.63 30.57
N GLU A 3 -8.05 -8.61 30.86
CA GLU A 3 -9.31 -8.37 30.16
C GLU A 3 -9.06 -7.45 28.96
N ILE A 4 -9.67 -7.78 27.81
CA ILE A 4 -9.63 -6.98 26.58
C ILE A 4 -11.07 -6.74 26.16
N LYS A 5 -11.42 -5.49 25.83
CA LYS A 5 -12.78 -5.16 25.39
C LYS A 5 -12.95 -5.54 23.93
N THR A 6 -14.10 -6.13 23.58
CA THR A 6 -14.43 -6.48 22.19
C THR A 6 -14.35 -5.27 21.26
N ASP A 7 -14.74 -4.09 21.73
CA ASP A 7 -14.67 -2.84 20.97
C ASP A 7 -13.24 -2.48 20.53
N ASP A 8 -12.24 -2.82 21.34
CA ASP A 8 -10.83 -2.56 21.00
C ASP A 8 -10.38 -3.47 19.85
N ILE A 9 -10.88 -4.71 19.82
CA ILE A 9 -10.63 -5.67 18.74
C ILE A 9 -11.28 -5.18 17.44
N ILE A 10 -12.55 -4.76 17.51
CA ILE A 10 -13.29 -4.26 16.34
C ILE A 10 -12.55 -3.07 15.71
N LYS A 11 -12.16 -2.10 16.53
CA LYS A 11 -11.43 -0.91 16.06
C LYS A 11 -10.07 -1.27 15.47
N ALA A 12 -9.32 -2.15 16.13
CA ALA A 12 -8.00 -2.58 15.65
C ALA A 12 -8.09 -3.28 14.28
N VAL A 13 -9.07 -4.17 14.11
CA VAL A 13 -9.27 -4.89 12.85
C VAL A 13 -9.73 -3.95 11.74
N ALA A 14 -10.71 -3.07 12.00
CA ALA A 14 -11.17 -2.09 11.01
C ALA A 14 -10.03 -1.20 10.53
N HIS A 15 -9.26 -0.63 11.46
CA HIS A 15 -8.10 0.20 11.13
C HIS A 15 -7.03 -0.56 10.34
N LEU A 16 -6.78 -1.83 10.66
CA LEU A 16 -5.80 -2.64 9.94
C LEU A 16 -6.20 -2.84 8.47
N PHE A 17 -7.48 -3.08 8.20
CA PHE A 17 -7.99 -3.20 6.83
C PHE A 17 -7.97 -1.86 6.08
N GLU A 18 -8.43 -0.77 6.70
CA GLU A 18 -8.36 0.57 6.09
C GLU A 18 -6.92 0.93 5.73
N HIS A 19 -5.98 0.74 6.66
CA HIS A 19 -4.57 0.99 6.42
C HIS A 19 -4.01 0.11 5.29
N SER A 20 -4.27 -1.20 5.32
CA SER A 20 -3.73 -2.13 4.32
C SER A 20 -4.29 -1.89 2.91
N CYS A 21 -5.50 -1.31 2.80
CA CYS A 21 -6.08 -0.93 1.52
C CYS A 21 -5.47 0.35 0.92
N HIS A 22 -4.94 1.25 1.76
CA HIS A 22 -4.44 2.56 1.32
C HIS A 22 -2.90 2.63 1.21
N TYR A 23 -2.18 1.77 1.93
CA TYR A 23 -0.73 1.85 2.03
C TYR A 23 -0.07 0.52 1.69
N LEU A 24 0.99 0.59 0.89
CA LEU A 24 1.93 -0.52 0.75
C LEU A 24 3.02 -0.42 1.84
N PRO A 25 3.48 -1.56 2.36
CA PRO A 25 4.69 -1.62 3.17
C PRO A 25 5.90 -0.99 2.47
N GLU A 26 6.80 -0.36 3.24
CA GLU A 26 7.95 0.38 2.70
C GLU A 26 8.92 -0.50 1.89
N ASP A 27 9.09 -1.76 2.30
CA ASP A 27 9.92 -2.74 1.59
C ASP A 27 9.37 -3.06 0.19
N VAL A 28 8.05 -3.16 0.06
CA VAL A 28 7.37 -3.33 -1.24
C VAL A 28 7.56 -2.10 -2.13
N VAL A 29 7.38 -0.90 -1.58
CA VAL A 29 7.61 0.36 -2.32
C VAL A 29 9.07 0.47 -2.77
N ALA A 30 10.02 0.12 -1.90
CA ALA A 30 11.44 0.11 -2.22
C ALA A 30 11.76 -0.91 -3.34
N ALA A 31 11.16 -2.10 -3.31
CA ALA A 31 11.32 -3.11 -4.34
C ALA A 31 10.79 -2.63 -5.70
N LEU A 32 9.63 -1.98 -5.74
CA LEU A 32 9.06 -1.38 -6.96
C LEU A 32 9.97 -0.30 -7.56
N LYS A 33 10.53 0.59 -6.72
CA LYS A 33 11.49 1.62 -7.15
C LYS A 33 12.77 1.00 -7.71
N GLN A 34 13.28 -0.06 -7.09
CA GLN A 34 14.45 -0.78 -7.59
C GLN A 34 14.18 -1.49 -8.92
N ALA A 35 13.03 -2.17 -9.04
CA ALA A 35 12.61 -2.82 -10.28
C ALA A 35 12.55 -1.80 -11.42
N ARG A 36 11.93 -0.63 -11.18
CA ARG A 36 11.87 0.46 -12.15
C ARG A 36 13.25 0.92 -12.61
N GLY A 37 14.21 1.04 -11.69
CA GLY A 37 15.58 1.46 -12.01
C GLY A 37 16.37 0.43 -12.85
N ARG A 38 16.05 -0.86 -12.75
CA ARG A 38 16.74 -1.96 -13.45
C ARG A 38 16.04 -2.39 -14.74
N GLU A 39 14.76 -2.06 -14.89
CA GLU A 39 13.95 -2.46 -16.05
C GLU A 39 14.50 -1.84 -17.35
N LYS A 40 14.69 -2.68 -18.37
CA LYS A 40 15.25 -2.28 -19.67
C LYS A 40 14.17 -1.87 -20.65
N SER A 41 12.99 -2.51 -20.58
CA SER A 41 11.86 -2.23 -21.44
C SER A 41 11.25 -0.87 -21.08
N PRO A 42 11.20 0.10 -22.01
CA PRO A 42 10.55 1.39 -21.77
C PRO A 42 9.08 1.24 -21.38
N VAL A 43 8.38 0.27 -21.97
CA VAL A 43 6.97 0.00 -21.69
C VAL A 43 6.78 -0.53 -20.27
N CYS A 44 7.61 -1.48 -19.84
CA CYS A 44 7.51 -2.02 -18.48
C CYS A 44 7.90 -0.97 -17.42
N ARG A 45 8.83 -0.07 -17.75
CA ARG A 45 9.19 1.05 -16.86
C ARG A 45 8.01 2.01 -16.66
N ASP A 46 7.27 2.33 -17.72
CA ASP A 46 6.05 3.15 -17.64
C ASP A 46 4.96 2.50 -16.77
N VAL A 47 4.79 1.18 -16.88
CA VAL A 47 3.88 0.43 -16.00
C VAL A 47 4.28 0.57 -14.53
N LEU A 48 5.58 0.43 -14.21
CA LEU A 48 6.07 0.61 -12.84
C LEU A 48 5.91 2.05 -12.34
N ASP A 49 6.08 3.05 -13.22
CA ASP A 49 5.78 4.45 -12.92
C ASP A 49 4.31 4.66 -12.54
N ARG A 50 3.39 4.04 -13.29
CA ARG A 50 1.95 4.12 -13.01
C ARG A 50 1.58 3.43 -11.69
N ILE A 51 2.19 2.29 -11.39
CA ILE A 51 2.00 1.60 -10.10
C ILE A 51 2.47 2.50 -8.95
N LEU A 52 3.67 3.08 -9.02
CA LEU A 52 4.20 3.97 -7.99
C LEU A 52 3.32 5.21 -7.81
N LYS A 53 2.85 5.82 -8.89
CA LYS A 53 1.90 6.92 -8.83
C LYS A 53 0.58 6.52 -8.15
N ASN A 54 0.10 5.30 -8.40
CA ASN A 54 -1.11 4.80 -7.77
C ASN A 54 -0.94 4.61 -6.25
N VAL A 55 0.23 4.13 -5.81
CA VAL A 55 0.59 4.08 -4.38
C VAL A 55 0.51 5.46 -3.74
N GLU A 56 1.07 6.48 -4.39
CA GLU A 56 1.04 7.86 -3.90
C GLU A 56 -0.38 8.44 -3.82
N ILE A 57 -1.20 8.20 -4.85
CA ILE A 57 -2.59 8.68 -4.88
C ILE A 57 -3.42 7.99 -3.80
N SER A 58 -3.30 6.68 -3.66
CA SER A 58 -4.03 5.90 -2.65
C SER A 58 -3.76 6.42 -1.24
N ALA A 59 -2.48 6.64 -0.91
CA ALA A 59 -2.07 7.20 0.37
C ALA A 59 -2.48 8.67 0.56
N LYS A 60 -2.48 9.50 -0.49
CA LYS A 60 -2.83 10.92 -0.38
C LYS A 60 -4.33 11.16 -0.27
N GLU A 61 -5.10 10.46 -1.09
CA GLU A 61 -6.55 10.67 -1.22
C GLU A 61 -7.36 9.74 -0.30
N GLN A 62 -6.70 8.84 0.44
CA GLN A 62 -7.34 7.82 1.30
C GLN A 62 -8.36 6.99 0.52
N ILE A 63 -7.95 6.54 -0.67
CA ILE A 63 -8.76 5.67 -1.53
C ILE A 63 -8.08 4.31 -1.69
N PRO A 64 -8.84 3.22 -1.89
CA PRO A 64 -8.25 1.90 -2.11
C PRO A 64 -7.23 1.88 -3.25
N LEU A 65 -6.09 1.25 -3.00
CA LEU A 65 -5.00 1.11 -3.97
C LEU A 65 -5.41 0.26 -5.17
N CYS A 66 -6.32 -0.70 -4.97
CA CYS A 66 -6.85 -1.56 -6.02
C CYS A 66 -8.37 -1.54 -6.00
N GLN A 67 -8.97 -1.67 -7.19
CA GLN A 67 -10.40 -1.87 -7.38
C GLN A 67 -10.87 -3.29 -7.09
#